data_AF-A0A1C7LQ37-F1
#
_entry.id   AF-A0A1C7LQ37-F1
#
_cell.length_a   1.000
_cell.length_b   1.000
_cell.length_c   1.000
_cell.angle_alpha   90.00
_cell.angle_beta   90.00
_cell.angle_gamma   90.00
#
_symmetry.space_group_name_H-M   'P 1'
#
loop_
_entity.id
_entity.type
_entity.pdbx_description
1 polymer ?
#
loop_
_entity_poly.entity_id
_entity_poly.type
_entity_poly.pdbx_seq_one_letter_code
_entity_poly.pdbx_strand_id
1 'polypeptide(L)'
;MEPLFDFYAEHAGCGIGSVSARLACLRNASISALARAQDTAQYHCTAPFHLFHPTLDGKLIVDTPTVSILQGNLRDIPIIVGATSNETLSGGDIPTALKAFFPGLNDNDIDEYLEVYPSSDFDSDGQREQVATGESELICAREIIGRAAAKKSKAWTYRYNQAVPTSGSSTVGHASENWMMFKGTSTGFNGSTVFQPMRPADEAFAEELIAYWLSFVRAGDPNTYKLARSPMWPSYTINKKERIVLQEGPDNSTTVSGSFPEVEPDLETKRCLFVASKVHQEQD
;
A
#
# COMPACT_ATOMS: atom_id res chain seq x y z
N MET A 1 -17.79 12.14 6.11
CA MET A 1 -17.60 13.14 5.01
C MET A 1 -18.12 14.53 5.34
N GLU A 2 -19.35 14.69 5.85
CA GLU A 2 -19.94 16.02 6.17
C GLU A 2 -19.04 16.91 7.05
N PRO A 3 -18.36 16.39 8.11
CA PRO A 3 -17.48 17.21 8.93
C PRO A 3 -16.32 17.86 8.16
N LEU A 4 -15.74 17.15 7.18
CA LEU A 4 -14.65 17.69 6.37
C LEU A 4 -15.15 18.73 5.36
N PHE A 5 -16.30 18.49 4.72
CA PHE A 5 -16.89 19.45 3.79
C PHE A 5 -17.21 20.78 4.51
N ASP A 6 -17.73 20.69 5.74
CA ASP A 6 -17.99 21.82 6.63
C ASP A 6 -16.74 22.58 6.99
N PHE A 7 -15.74 21.87 7.52
CA PHE A 7 -14.45 22.45 7.86
C PHE A 7 -13.80 23.14 6.65
N TYR A 8 -13.74 22.47 5.51
CA TYR A 8 -13.11 23.00 4.30
C TYR A 8 -13.83 24.25 3.79
N ALA A 9 -15.16 24.21 3.73
CA ALA A 9 -15.93 25.34 3.25
C ALA A 9 -15.80 26.56 4.18
N GLU A 10 -15.81 26.35 5.50
CA GLU A 10 -15.59 27.42 6.47
C GLU A 10 -14.23 28.11 6.26
N HIS A 11 -13.15 27.33 6.16
CA HIS A 11 -11.79 27.85 5.98
C HIS A 11 -11.54 28.46 4.59
N ALA A 12 -12.35 28.10 3.60
CA ALA A 12 -12.35 28.74 2.28
C ALA A 12 -13.17 30.05 2.24
N GLY A 13 -13.83 30.45 3.35
CA GLY A 13 -14.73 31.60 3.40
C GLY A 13 -16.12 31.35 2.83
N CYS A 14 -16.51 30.07 2.70
CA CYS A 14 -17.73 29.57 2.08
C CYS A 14 -18.58 28.72 3.04
N GLY A 15 -18.50 28.95 4.36
CA GLY A 15 -19.18 28.14 5.38
C GLY A 15 -20.68 28.42 5.55
N ILE A 16 -21.23 29.48 4.95
CA ILE A 16 -22.59 29.95 5.22
C ILE A 16 -23.58 29.51 4.13
N GLY A 17 -24.77 29.08 4.57
CA GLY A 17 -25.91 28.79 3.70
C GLY A 17 -26.08 27.30 3.40
N SER A 18 -26.98 26.99 2.45
CA SER A 18 -27.23 25.61 2.03
C SER A 18 -26.00 24.99 1.34
N VAL A 19 -25.93 23.66 1.27
CA VAL A 19 -24.86 22.93 0.56
C VAL A 19 -24.68 23.48 -0.86
N SER A 20 -25.77 23.75 -1.59
CA SER A 20 -25.71 24.31 -2.94
C SER A 20 -25.10 25.72 -2.98
N ALA A 21 -25.41 26.57 -2.00
CA ALA A 21 -24.85 27.93 -1.89
C ALA A 21 -23.35 27.89 -1.55
N ARG A 22 -22.97 27.01 -0.62
CA ARG A 22 -21.57 26.78 -0.23
C ARG A 22 -20.74 26.24 -1.41
N LEU A 23 -21.28 25.28 -2.17
CA LEU A 23 -20.65 24.78 -3.39
C LEU A 23 -20.52 25.86 -4.48
N ALA A 24 -21.51 26.72 -4.66
CA ALA A 24 -21.44 27.84 -5.60
C ALA A 24 -20.34 28.84 -5.18
N CYS A 25 -20.24 29.14 -3.89
CA CYS A 25 -19.16 29.95 -3.33
C CYS A 25 -17.79 29.31 -3.58
N LEU A 26 -17.62 28.03 -3.25
CA LEU A 26 -16.36 27.29 -3.44
C LEU A 26 -15.90 27.30 -4.90
N ARG A 27 -16.81 27.15 -5.86
CA ARG A 27 -16.49 27.23 -7.30
C ARG A 27 -16.00 28.61 -7.75
N ASN A 28 -16.35 29.67 -7.03
CA ASN A 28 -15.94 31.04 -7.33
C ASN A 28 -14.79 31.52 -6.43
N ALA A 29 -14.36 30.72 -5.44
CA ALA A 29 -13.27 31.04 -4.55
C ALA A 29 -11.94 31.03 -5.31
N SER A 30 -11.00 31.89 -4.89
CA SER A 30 -9.65 31.88 -5.44
C SER A 30 -8.92 30.58 -5.12
N ILE A 31 -8.05 30.11 -6.02
CA ILE A 31 -7.16 28.95 -5.79
C ILE A 31 -6.40 29.11 -4.47
N SER A 32 -5.98 30.33 -4.13
CA SER A 32 -5.24 30.60 -2.89
C SER A 32 -6.07 30.36 -1.63
N ALA A 33 -7.38 30.64 -1.66
CA ALA A 33 -8.29 30.34 -0.55
C ALA A 33 -8.51 28.82 -0.43
N LEU A 34 -8.73 28.14 -1.56
CA LEU A 34 -8.93 26.70 -1.62
C LEU A 34 -7.69 25.92 -1.16
N ALA A 35 -6.50 26.33 -1.58
CA ALA A 35 -5.24 25.72 -1.17
C ALA A 35 -4.99 25.87 0.33
N ARG A 36 -5.18 27.07 0.89
CA ARG A 36 -5.05 27.28 2.34
C ARG A 36 -6.08 26.49 3.15
N ALA A 37 -7.32 26.38 2.67
CA ALA A 37 -8.33 25.56 3.31
C ALA A 37 -7.94 24.07 3.30
N GLN A 38 -7.32 23.59 2.21
CA GLN A 38 -6.79 22.23 2.13
C GLN A 38 -5.64 22.02 3.13
N ASP A 39 -4.66 22.91 3.16
CA ASP A 39 -3.54 22.83 4.10
C ASP A 39 -4.05 22.86 5.55
N THR A 40 -5.01 23.75 5.84
CA THR A 40 -5.61 23.84 7.17
C THR A 40 -6.33 22.56 7.54
N ALA A 41 -7.07 21.95 6.62
CA ALA A 41 -7.70 20.66 6.86
C ALA A 41 -6.64 19.59 7.16
N GLN A 42 -5.57 19.53 6.37
CA GLN A 42 -4.47 18.57 6.52
C GLN A 42 -3.83 18.58 7.91
N TYR A 43 -3.66 19.77 8.51
CA TYR A 43 -2.93 19.92 9.78
C TYR A 43 -3.83 20.09 11.01
N HIS A 44 -5.09 20.53 10.83
CA HIS A 44 -5.93 20.98 11.94
C HIS A 44 -7.33 20.39 11.95
N CYS A 45 -7.77 19.70 10.89
CA CYS A 45 -8.98 18.92 10.98
C CYS A 45 -8.64 17.67 11.79
N THR A 46 -9.26 17.51 12.96
CA THR A 46 -9.21 16.28 13.76
C THR A 46 -10.05 15.20 13.07
N ALA A 47 -9.67 14.85 11.85
CA ALA A 47 -10.15 13.70 11.16
C ALA A 47 -9.02 12.66 11.09
N PRO A 48 -9.37 11.38 11.14
CA PRO A 48 -8.43 10.28 10.99
C PRO A 48 -7.77 10.31 9.60
N PHE A 49 -6.83 9.40 9.38
CA PHE A 49 -6.01 9.29 8.18
C PHE A 49 -6.81 9.46 6.87
N HIS A 50 -6.18 10.12 5.88
CA HIS A 50 -6.73 10.50 4.58
C HIS A 50 -7.99 11.39 4.62
N LEU A 51 -7.83 12.70 4.85
CA LEU A 51 -8.94 13.66 4.79
C LEU A 51 -9.68 13.64 3.45
N PHE A 52 -8.96 13.81 2.34
CA PHE A 52 -9.54 13.75 1.00
C PHE A 52 -9.23 12.39 0.36
N HIS A 53 -10.23 11.51 0.32
CA HIS A 53 -10.08 10.13 -0.14
C HIS A 53 -11.23 9.70 -1.06
N PRO A 54 -11.06 8.60 -1.82
CA PRO A 54 -12.18 7.97 -2.53
C PRO A 54 -13.29 7.56 -1.56
N THR A 55 -14.54 7.79 -1.95
CA THR A 55 -15.73 7.55 -1.11
C THR A 55 -16.77 6.74 -1.89
N LEU A 56 -17.66 6.05 -1.19
CA LEU A 56 -18.80 5.35 -1.80
C LEU A 56 -19.74 6.37 -2.48
N ASP A 57 -19.66 6.48 -3.80
CA ASP A 57 -20.42 7.46 -4.60
C ASP A 57 -21.68 6.86 -5.23
N GLY A 58 -21.89 5.54 -5.07
CA GLY A 58 -23.01 4.81 -5.63
C GLY A 58 -23.01 4.72 -7.16
N LYS A 59 -21.90 5.08 -7.81
CA LYS A 59 -21.76 5.10 -9.29
C LYS A 59 -20.49 4.40 -9.74
N LEU A 60 -19.33 4.94 -9.36
CA LEU A 60 -18.02 4.38 -9.65
C LEU A 60 -17.58 3.40 -8.56
N ILE A 61 -17.76 3.79 -7.30
CA ILE A 61 -17.46 3.01 -6.10
C ILE A 61 -18.78 2.74 -5.39
N VAL A 62 -19.36 1.58 -5.68
CA VAL A 62 -20.71 1.19 -5.22
C VAL A 62 -20.69 0.39 -3.92
N ASP A 63 -19.53 -0.13 -3.52
CA ASP A 63 -19.30 -0.89 -2.29
C ASP A 63 -17.82 -0.73 -1.90
N THR A 64 -17.47 -1.11 -0.67
CA THR A 64 -16.10 -1.07 -0.16
C THR A 64 -15.18 -1.90 -1.07
N PRO A 65 -13.94 -1.45 -1.36
CA PRO A 65 -13.03 -2.15 -2.25
C PRO A 65 -12.81 -3.61 -1.87
N THR A 66 -12.62 -3.92 -0.59
CA THR A 66 -12.35 -5.30 -0.15
C THR A 66 -13.58 -6.20 -0.37
N VAL A 67 -14.80 -5.75 -0.06
CA VAL A 67 -16.02 -6.53 -0.35
C VAL A 67 -16.16 -6.75 -1.85
N SER A 68 -16.03 -5.70 -2.66
CA SER A 68 -16.10 -5.79 -4.12
C SER A 68 -15.11 -6.81 -4.68
N ILE A 69 -13.85 -6.74 -4.26
CA ILE A 69 -12.78 -7.63 -4.74
C ILE A 69 -13.07 -9.08 -4.33
N LEU A 70 -13.44 -9.33 -3.07
CA LEU A 70 -13.69 -10.69 -2.56
C LEU A 70 -14.92 -11.35 -3.20
N GLN A 71 -15.94 -10.57 -3.55
CA GLN A 71 -17.11 -11.03 -4.33
C GLN A 71 -16.79 -11.30 -5.81
N GLY A 72 -15.60 -10.91 -6.27
CA GLY A 72 -15.22 -11.04 -7.66
C GLY A 72 -15.64 -9.86 -8.53
N ASN A 73 -16.03 -8.72 -7.98
CA ASN A 73 -16.35 -7.50 -8.75
C ASN A 73 -15.07 -6.76 -9.20
N LEU A 74 -14.14 -7.51 -9.80
CA LEU A 74 -12.93 -7.04 -10.45
C LEU A 74 -12.93 -7.45 -11.93
N ARG A 75 -12.18 -6.70 -12.75
CA ARG A 75 -11.95 -7.06 -14.15
C ARG A 75 -11.16 -8.35 -14.24
N ASP A 76 -11.53 -9.20 -15.19
CA ASP A 76 -10.80 -10.41 -15.52
C ASP A 76 -9.62 -10.06 -16.43
N ILE A 77 -8.50 -9.70 -15.80
CA ILE A 77 -7.24 -9.38 -16.45
C ILE A 77 -6.07 -9.94 -15.62
N PRO A 78 -4.92 -10.24 -16.24
CA PRO A 78 -3.71 -10.57 -15.50
C PRO A 78 -3.29 -9.43 -14.57
N ILE A 79 -2.71 -9.75 -13.41
CA ILE A 79 -2.21 -8.74 -12.46
C ILE A 79 -0.82 -9.06 -11.89
N ILE A 80 -0.08 -8.00 -11.57
CA ILE A 80 1.02 -8.01 -10.60
C ILE A 80 0.60 -7.14 -9.42
N VAL A 81 0.76 -7.64 -8.20
CA VAL A 81 0.48 -6.88 -6.96
C VAL A 81 1.50 -7.25 -5.88
N GLY A 82 1.92 -6.31 -5.05
CA GLY A 82 2.94 -6.58 -4.04
C GLY A 82 2.88 -5.63 -2.86
N ALA A 83 3.79 -5.88 -1.94
CA ALA A 83 3.99 -5.16 -0.69
C ALA A 83 5.47 -5.16 -0.32
N THR A 84 5.93 -4.22 0.52
CA THR A 84 7.28 -4.20 1.06
C THR A 84 7.36 -4.98 2.38
N SER A 85 8.55 -5.46 2.77
CA SER A 85 8.70 -6.32 3.96
C SER A 85 8.40 -5.62 5.29
N ASN A 86 8.64 -4.31 5.37
CA ASN A 86 8.44 -3.51 6.58
C ASN A 86 7.40 -2.41 6.33
N GLU A 87 6.37 -2.75 5.57
CA GLU A 87 5.35 -1.81 5.13
C GLU A 87 4.46 -1.36 6.29
N THR A 88 4.26 -0.05 6.43
CA THR A 88 3.34 0.60 7.39
C THR A 88 3.32 2.10 7.07
N LEU A 89 2.22 2.78 7.35
CA LEU A 89 2.04 4.22 7.19
C LEU A 89 1.80 4.93 8.52
N SER A 90 1.48 4.17 9.56
CA SER A 90 1.27 4.69 10.91
C SER A 90 2.45 4.38 11.84
N GLY A 91 2.41 4.99 13.02
CA GLY A 91 3.38 4.76 14.08
C GLY A 91 2.75 4.98 15.44
N GLY A 92 3.36 4.37 16.46
CA GLY A 92 2.79 4.27 17.81
C GLY A 92 2.26 2.88 18.09
N ASP A 93 1.65 2.71 19.26
CA ASP A 93 1.08 1.43 19.66
C ASP A 93 -0.10 1.02 18.76
N ILE A 94 -0.38 -0.28 18.71
CA ILE A 94 -1.46 -0.85 17.88
C ILE A 94 -2.81 -0.13 18.08
N PRO A 95 -3.29 0.10 19.33
CA PRO A 95 -4.57 0.77 19.54
C PRO A 95 -4.62 2.19 18.97
N THR A 96 -3.58 3.00 19.23
CA THR A 96 -3.54 4.40 18.80
C THR A 96 -3.41 4.50 17.29
N ALA A 97 -2.49 3.72 16.71
CA ALA A 97 -2.22 3.73 15.29
C ALA A 97 -3.44 3.27 14.48
N LEU A 98 -4.04 2.12 14.83
CA LEU A 98 -5.17 1.58 14.09
C LEU A 98 -6.43 2.45 14.23
N LYS A 99 -6.73 3.02 15.40
CA LYS A 99 -7.88 3.94 15.53
C LYS A 99 -7.68 5.27 14.82
N ALA A 100 -6.44 5.75 14.75
CA ALA A 100 -6.12 6.95 13.98
C ALA A 100 -6.24 6.71 12.48
N PHE A 101 -5.92 5.50 12.01
CA PHE A 101 -6.01 5.12 10.61
C PHE A 101 -7.45 4.72 10.21
N PHE A 102 -8.11 3.94 11.06
CA PHE A 102 -9.43 3.34 10.87
C PHE A 102 -10.35 3.74 12.05
N PRO A 103 -11.01 4.90 11.98
CA PRO A 103 -11.83 5.42 13.08
C PRO A 103 -13.08 4.58 13.38
N GLY A 104 -13.48 3.69 12.47
CA GLY A 104 -14.59 2.76 12.66
C GLY A 104 -14.27 1.61 13.62
N LEU A 105 -12.99 1.36 13.92
CA LEU A 105 -12.57 0.33 14.88
C LEU A 105 -12.93 0.74 16.31
N ASN A 106 -13.63 -0.14 17.02
CA ASN A 106 -13.96 0.04 18.43
C ASN A 106 -12.98 -0.72 19.35
N ASP A 107 -13.17 -0.62 20.66
CA ASP A 107 -12.29 -1.27 21.66
C ASP A 107 -12.23 -2.79 21.50
N ASN A 108 -13.34 -3.44 21.16
CA ASN A 108 -13.34 -4.90 20.95
C ASN A 108 -12.55 -5.29 19.70
N ASP A 109 -12.63 -4.50 18.62
CA ASP A 109 -11.81 -4.76 17.43
C ASP A 109 -10.32 -4.66 17.75
N ILE A 110 -9.93 -3.69 18.58
CA ILE A 110 -8.55 -3.54 19.04
C ILE A 110 -8.13 -4.70 19.93
N ASP A 111 -8.97 -5.17 20.84
CA ASP A 111 -8.67 -6.34 21.67
C ASP A 111 -8.42 -7.57 20.79
N GLU A 112 -9.24 -7.79 19.74
CA GLU A 112 -9.02 -8.87 18.77
C GLU A 112 -7.69 -8.70 18.01
N TYR A 113 -7.33 -7.47 17.61
CA TYR A 113 -6.00 -7.19 17.03
C TYR A 113 -4.88 -7.56 18.02
N LEU A 114 -5.00 -7.22 19.30
CA LEU A 114 -3.98 -7.56 20.28
C LEU A 114 -3.85 -9.08 20.51
N GLU A 115 -4.95 -9.84 20.36
CA GLU A 115 -4.98 -11.30 20.41
C GLU A 115 -4.35 -11.95 19.17
N VAL A 116 -4.65 -11.44 17.97
CA VAL A 116 -4.15 -11.97 16.68
C VAL A 116 -2.66 -11.66 16.47
N TYR A 117 -2.17 -10.59 17.10
CA TYR A 117 -0.78 -10.18 17.08
C TYR A 117 -0.21 -10.21 18.51
N PRO A 118 0.01 -11.38 19.14
CA PRO A 118 0.55 -11.45 20.49
C PRO A 118 2.04 -11.08 20.49
N SER A 119 2.52 -10.43 21.56
CA SER A 119 3.93 -10.01 21.65
C SER A 119 4.93 -11.16 21.60
N SER A 120 4.53 -12.38 21.95
CA SER A 120 5.36 -13.59 21.88
C SER A 120 5.78 -13.97 20.44
N ASP A 121 5.09 -13.46 19.43
CA ASP A 121 5.38 -13.76 18.03
C ASP A 121 6.45 -12.84 17.43
N PHE A 122 6.96 -11.87 18.19
CA PHE A 122 7.82 -10.80 17.68
C PHE A 122 9.05 -10.57 18.57
N ASP A 123 10.14 -10.13 17.95
CA ASP A 123 11.40 -9.84 18.63
C ASP A 123 11.33 -8.54 19.45
N SER A 124 10.38 -7.65 19.11
CA SER A 124 10.17 -6.38 19.80
C SER A 124 8.76 -5.85 19.58
N ASP A 125 8.31 -4.96 20.47
CA ASP A 125 7.04 -4.25 20.31
C ASP A 125 7.01 -3.42 19.02
N GLY A 126 8.13 -2.79 18.63
CA GLY A 126 8.19 -2.04 17.37
C GLY A 126 7.99 -2.90 16.13
N GLN A 127 8.50 -4.15 16.11
CA GLN A 127 8.24 -5.10 15.02
C GLN A 127 6.77 -5.53 15.03
N ARG A 128 6.21 -5.80 16.21
CA ARG A 128 4.80 -6.16 16.40
C ARG A 128 3.87 -5.07 15.88
N GLU A 129 4.10 -3.83 16.28
CA GLU A 129 3.35 -2.63 15.86
C GLU A 129 3.41 -2.45 14.34
N GLN A 130 4.62 -2.52 13.76
CA GLN A 130 4.81 -2.41 12.31
C GLN A 130 4.04 -3.50 11.55
N VAL A 131 4.09 -4.75 11.99
CA VAL A 131 3.41 -5.85 11.29
C VAL A 131 1.89 -5.72 11.43
N ALA A 132 1.38 -5.40 12.62
CA ALA A 132 -0.06 -5.26 12.86
C ALA A 132 -0.68 -4.12 12.04
N THR A 133 -0.02 -2.95 12.02
CA THR A 133 -0.46 -1.80 11.23
C THR A 133 -0.26 -2.05 9.74
N GLY A 134 0.92 -2.53 9.34
CA GLY A 134 1.27 -2.82 7.96
C GLY A 134 0.37 -3.83 7.27
N GLU A 135 0.01 -4.90 7.97
CA GLU A 135 -0.92 -5.91 7.45
C GLU A 135 -2.31 -5.33 7.19
N SER A 136 -2.85 -4.55 8.13
CA SER A 136 -4.15 -3.88 7.98
C SER A 136 -4.14 -2.81 6.88
N GLU A 137 -3.11 -1.97 6.84
CA GLU A 137 -3.04 -0.81 5.96
C GLU A 137 -2.69 -1.17 4.50
N LEU A 138 -1.83 -2.17 4.28
CA LEU A 138 -1.15 -2.36 2.98
C LEU A 138 -0.90 -3.84 2.60
N ILE A 139 -0.26 -4.64 3.45
CA ILE A 139 0.25 -5.98 3.06
C ILE A 139 -0.91 -6.95 2.74
N CYS A 140 -2.00 -6.90 3.49
CA CYS A 140 -3.13 -7.81 3.25
C CYS A 140 -3.93 -7.44 2.00
N ALA A 141 -3.89 -6.18 1.54
CA ALA A 141 -4.48 -5.80 0.26
C ALA A 141 -3.86 -6.59 -0.90
N ARG A 142 -2.54 -6.87 -0.86
CA ARG A 142 -1.86 -7.75 -1.84
C ARG A 142 -2.48 -9.16 -1.83
N GLU A 143 -2.75 -9.75 -0.67
CA GLU A 143 -3.38 -11.09 -0.63
C GLU A 143 -4.80 -11.04 -1.18
N ILE A 144 -5.61 -10.08 -0.73
CA ILE A 144 -7.02 -9.92 -1.11
C ILE A 144 -7.15 -9.78 -2.63
N ILE A 145 -6.35 -8.89 -3.23
CA ILE A 145 -6.30 -8.66 -4.68
C ILE A 145 -5.76 -9.90 -5.41
N GLY A 146 -4.61 -10.44 -4.97
CA GLY A 146 -3.96 -11.59 -5.59
C GLY A 146 -4.86 -12.83 -5.61
N ARG A 147 -5.50 -13.14 -4.48
CA ARG A 147 -6.44 -14.25 -4.32
C ARG A 147 -7.69 -14.09 -5.18
N ALA A 148 -8.26 -12.89 -5.22
CA ALA A 148 -9.45 -12.64 -6.02
C ALA A 148 -9.15 -12.72 -7.52
N ALA A 149 -8.02 -12.17 -7.97
CA ALA A 149 -7.57 -12.26 -9.35
C ALA A 149 -7.25 -13.70 -9.76
N ALA A 150 -6.58 -14.49 -8.90
CA ALA A 150 -6.24 -15.89 -9.19
C ALA A 150 -7.48 -16.80 -9.39
N LYS A 151 -8.68 -16.36 -8.99
CA LYS A 151 -9.95 -17.08 -9.27
C LYS A 151 -10.46 -16.85 -10.70
N LYS A 152 -10.04 -15.77 -11.36
CA LYS A 152 -10.57 -15.32 -12.66
C LYS A 152 -9.51 -15.33 -13.75
N SER A 153 -8.31 -14.90 -13.41
CA SER A 153 -7.20 -14.65 -14.32
C SER A 153 -5.86 -15.11 -13.74
N LYS A 154 -4.76 -14.76 -14.42
CA LYS A 154 -3.40 -14.96 -13.91
C LYS A 154 -3.05 -13.90 -12.88
N ALA A 155 -2.42 -14.31 -11.78
CA ALA A 155 -1.94 -13.39 -10.76
C ALA A 155 -0.48 -13.72 -10.42
N TRP A 156 0.31 -12.68 -10.18
CA TRP A 156 1.66 -12.78 -9.65
C TRP A 156 1.77 -11.81 -8.47
N THR A 157 2.24 -12.31 -7.34
CA THR A 157 2.44 -11.48 -6.15
C THR A 157 3.92 -11.35 -5.82
N TYR A 158 4.32 -10.24 -5.20
CA TYR A 158 5.68 -10.05 -4.70
C TYR A 158 5.73 -9.54 -3.26
N ARG A 159 6.86 -9.82 -2.61
CA ARG A 159 7.32 -9.10 -1.42
C ARG A 159 8.65 -8.42 -1.78
N TYR A 160 8.69 -7.10 -1.72
CA TYR A 160 9.91 -6.35 -1.96
C TYR A 160 10.73 -6.29 -0.67
N ASN A 161 11.99 -6.74 -0.73
CA ASN A 161 12.84 -6.99 0.43
C ASN A 161 14.22 -6.32 0.32
N GLN A 162 14.30 -5.17 -0.34
CA GLN A 162 15.54 -4.43 -0.49
C GLN A 162 15.41 -3.01 0.04
N ALA A 163 16.08 -2.70 1.14
CA ALA A 163 16.11 -1.34 1.66
C ALA A 163 16.76 -0.38 0.66
N VAL A 164 16.33 0.89 0.67
CA VAL A 164 16.92 1.93 -0.18
C VAL A 164 18.40 2.09 0.19
N PRO A 165 19.36 1.79 -0.70
CA PRO A 165 20.79 1.73 -0.36
C PRO A 165 21.34 3.01 0.26
N THR A 166 20.80 4.17 -0.11
CA THR A 166 21.26 5.49 0.34
C THR A 166 20.49 6.02 1.56
N SER A 167 19.57 5.26 2.13
CA SER A 167 18.75 5.71 3.27
C SER A 167 19.48 5.64 4.61
N GLY A 168 20.54 4.82 4.71
CA GLY A 168 21.20 4.52 5.99
C GLY A 168 20.36 3.63 6.92
N SER A 169 19.26 3.05 6.42
CA SER A 169 18.38 2.15 7.14
C SER A 169 18.32 0.77 6.48
N SER A 170 18.12 -0.28 7.27
CA SER A 170 17.79 -1.63 6.78
C SER A 170 16.29 -1.84 6.61
N THR A 171 15.45 -0.87 6.97
CA THR A 171 13.99 -0.96 6.84
C THR A 171 13.60 -0.96 5.37
N VAL A 172 12.82 -1.96 4.97
CA VAL A 172 12.19 -2.04 3.65
C VAL A 172 10.78 -1.45 3.73
N GLY A 173 10.73 -0.15 4.02
CA GLY A 173 9.49 0.58 4.27
C GLY A 173 8.66 0.83 3.01
N HIS A 174 7.48 1.41 3.20
CA HIS A 174 6.54 1.71 2.12
C HIS A 174 7.23 2.39 0.93
N ALA A 175 6.95 1.89 -0.28
CA ALA A 175 7.46 2.41 -1.54
C ALA A 175 9.00 2.38 -1.72
N SER A 176 9.74 1.56 -0.95
CA SER A 176 11.20 1.43 -1.09
C SER A 176 11.65 0.99 -2.49
N GLU A 177 10.79 0.26 -3.22
CA GLU A 177 11.05 -0.18 -4.59
C GLU A 177 11.11 0.98 -5.60
N ASN A 178 10.50 2.13 -5.30
CA ASN A 178 10.50 3.27 -6.22
C ASN A 178 11.91 3.76 -6.51
N TRP A 179 12.82 3.74 -5.53
CA TRP A 179 14.21 4.14 -5.78
C TRP A 179 14.87 3.26 -6.85
N MET A 180 14.57 1.95 -6.85
CA MET A 180 15.05 1.04 -7.89
C MET A 180 14.33 1.27 -9.23
N MET A 181 13.01 1.36 -9.23
CA MET A 181 12.19 1.54 -10.44
C MET A 181 12.46 2.86 -11.16
N PHE A 182 12.81 3.91 -10.42
CA PHE A 182 13.18 5.24 -10.92
C PHE A 182 14.69 5.47 -10.94
N LYS A 183 15.47 4.39 -10.99
CA LYS A 183 16.92 4.40 -11.25
C LYS A 183 17.69 5.40 -10.38
N GLY A 184 17.46 5.35 -9.08
CA GLY A 184 18.15 6.19 -8.11
C GLY A 184 17.46 7.52 -7.82
N THR A 185 16.20 7.71 -8.22
CA THR A 185 15.48 8.97 -7.97
C THR A 185 14.45 8.81 -6.86
N SER A 186 14.58 9.61 -5.80
CA SER A 186 13.58 9.73 -4.73
C SER A 186 12.73 10.98 -4.91
N THR A 187 11.42 10.88 -4.63
CA THR A 187 10.49 12.01 -4.67
C THR A 187 10.36 12.63 -3.29
N GLY A 188 10.38 13.96 -3.21
CA GLY A 188 10.12 14.74 -2.01
C GLY A 188 8.65 15.15 -1.88
N PHE A 189 8.26 15.63 -0.69
CA PHE A 189 6.87 15.94 -0.34
C PHE A 189 6.20 17.01 -1.23
N ASN A 190 6.98 17.89 -1.85
CA ASN A 190 6.49 18.97 -2.72
C ASN A 190 6.65 18.66 -4.24
N GLY A 191 6.81 17.39 -4.60
CA GLY A 191 7.06 16.99 -5.99
C GLY A 191 8.48 17.30 -6.48
N SER A 192 9.39 17.74 -5.61
CA SER A 192 10.82 17.77 -5.93
C SER A 192 11.37 16.35 -6.04
N THR A 193 12.51 16.21 -6.69
CA THR A 193 13.22 14.93 -6.81
C THR A 193 14.68 15.10 -6.44
N VAL A 194 15.25 14.08 -5.79
CA VAL A 194 16.68 13.99 -5.53
C VAL A 194 17.19 12.74 -6.23
N PHE A 195 18.24 12.92 -7.04
CA PHE A 195 18.93 11.82 -7.68
C PHE A 195 20.11 11.38 -6.80
N GLN A 196 20.18 10.08 -6.51
CA GLN A 196 21.31 9.42 -5.88
C GLN A 196 21.89 8.39 -6.86
N PRO A 197 23.18 8.49 -7.22
CA PRO A 197 23.82 7.53 -8.11
C PRO A 197 23.73 6.10 -7.57
N MET A 198 23.47 5.16 -8.48
CA MET A 198 23.43 3.72 -8.20
C MET A 198 24.84 3.11 -8.28
N ARG A 199 25.10 2.11 -7.43
CA ARG A 199 26.24 1.20 -7.59
C ARG A 199 25.91 0.19 -8.69
N PRO A 200 26.90 -0.52 -9.26
CA PRO A 200 26.64 -1.54 -10.28
C PRO A 200 25.67 -2.65 -9.83
N ALA A 201 25.69 -3.05 -8.56
CA ALA A 201 24.75 -4.04 -8.02
C ALA A 201 23.31 -3.50 -7.96
N ASP A 202 23.15 -2.24 -7.54
CA ASP A 202 21.86 -1.54 -7.52
C ASP A 202 21.28 -1.46 -8.94
N GLU A 203 22.11 -1.10 -9.94
CA GLU A 203 21.71 -1.05 -11.35
C GLU A 203 21.28 -2.43 -11.86
N ALA A 204 22.03 -3.48 -11.54
CA ALA A 204 21.72 -4.84 -11.96
C ALA A 204 20.40 -5.36 -11.36
N PHE A 205 20.09 -4.98 -10.12
CA PHE A 205 18.81 -5.30 -9.48
C PHE A 205 17.66 -4.46 -10.06
N ALA A 206 17.86 -3.15 -10.26
CA ALA A 206 16.87 -2.29 -10.92
C ALA A 206 16.52 -2.77 -12.33
N GLU A 207 17.51 -3.22 -13.12
CA GLU A 207 17.28 -3.85 -14.42
C GLU A 207 16.41 -5.11 -14.34
N GLU A 208 16.62 -5.95 -13.33
CA GLU A 208 15.82 -7.15 -13.11
C GLU A 208 14.36 -6.79 -12.82
N LEU A 209 14.11 -5.83 -11.92
CA LEU A 209 12.77 -5.34 -11.63
C LEU A 209 12.12 -4.79 -12.91
N ILE A 210 12.78 -3.86 -13.60
CA ILE A 210 12.25 -3.25 -14.81
C ILE A 210 11.94 -4.32 -15.89
N ALA A 211 12.79 -5.35 -16.04
CA ALA A 211 12.56 -6.42 -17.00
C ALA A 211 11.32 -7.26 -16.70
N TYR A 212 11.05 -7.60 -15.42
CA TYR A 212 9.81 -8.29 -15.05
C TYR A 212 8.57 -7.47 -15.40
N TRP A 213 8.56 -6.17 -15.04
CA TRP A 213 7.41 -5.30 -15.31
C TRP A 213 7.23 -5.06 -16.82
N LEU A 214 8.31 -4.85 -17.58
CA LEU A 214 8.22 -4.73 -19.04
C LEU A 214 7.76 -6.03 -19.70
N SER A 215 8.19 -7.19 -19.21
CA SER A 215 7.69 -8.47 -19.68
C SER A 215 6.19 -8.58 -19.46
N PHE A 216 5.71 -8.20 -18.28
CA PHE A 216 4.29 -8.23 -17.96
C PHE A 216 3.47 -7.27 -18.82
N VAL A 217 3.92 -6.02 -19.00
CA VAL A 217 3.26 -5.04 -19.88
C VAL A 217 3.19 -5.55 -21.32
N ARG A 218 4.25 -6.21 -21.81
CA ARG A 218 4.33 -6.67 -23.20
C ARG A 218 3.58 -7.98 -23.45
N ALA A 219 3.54 -8.89 -22.49
CA ALA A 219 3.08 -10.28 -22.69
C ALA A 219 1.95 -10.72 -21.75
N GLY A 220 1.56 -9.91 -20.76
CA GLY A 220 0.67 -10.31 -19.67
C GLY A 220 1.28 -11.38 -18.75
N ASP A 221 2.61 -11.53 -18.76
CA ASP A 221 3.36 -12.53 -17.99
C ASP A 221 4.76 -11.97 -17.65
N PRO A 222 5.16 -11.90 -16.36
CA PRO A 222 6.46 -11.35 -15.97
C PRO A 222 7.64 -12.20 -16.47
N ASN A 223 7.42 -13.44 -16.89
CA ASN A 223 8.50 -14.39 -17.20
C ASN A 223 8.87 -14.49 -18.68
N THR A 224 8.04 -13.97 -19.58
CA THR A 224 8.24 -14.13 -21.04
C THR A 224 9.52 -13.46 -21.54
N TYR A 225 9.83 -12.28 -21.02
CA TYR A 225 10.96 -11.44 -21.41
C TYR A 225 11.80 -11.00 -20.20
N LYS A 226 11.71 -11.73 -19.08
CA LYS A 226 12.62 -11.52 -17.94
C LYS A 226 14.07 -11.72 -18.36
N LEU A 227 15.01 -11.23 -17.55
CA LEU A 227 16.42 -11.47 -17.81
C LEU A 227 16.77 -12.95 -17.62
N ALA A 228 17.81 -13.40 -18.32
CA ALA A 228 18.26 -14.79 -18.22
C ALA A 228 18.69 -15.17 -16.78
N ARG A 229 19.27 -14.21 -16.04
CA ARG A 229 19.69 -14.37 -14.64
C ARG A 229 18.54 -14.39 -13.64
N SER A 230 17.40 -13.83 -14.01
CA SER A 230 16.27 -13.67 -13.08
C SER A 230 15.59 -15.02 -12.86
N PRO A 231 15.18 -15.36 -11.63
CA PRO A 231 14.46 -16.60 -11.35
C PRO A 231 13.10 -16.63 -12.07
N MET A 232 12.39 -17.75 -11.96
CA MET A 232 10.98 -17.78 -12.36
C MET A 232 10.15 -17.06 -11.31
N TRP A 233 9.31 -16.11 -11.71
CA TRP A 233 8.27 -15.55 -10.85
C TRP A 233 7.07 -16.50 -10.85
N PRO A 234 6.81 -17.22 -9.74
CA PRO A 234 5.72 -18.18 -9.68
C PRO A 234 4.36 -17.48 -9.81
N SER A 235 3.42 -18.14 -10.48
CA SER A 235 2.02 -17.69 -10.48
C SER A 235 1.45 -17.86 -9.08
N TYR A 236 0.80 -16.82 -8.57
CA TYR A 236 0.03 -16.90 -7.35
C TYR A 236 -1.24 -17.72 -7.59
N THR A 237 -1.50 -18.69 -6.71
CA THR A 237 -2.70 -19.53 -6.75
C THR A 237 -3.26 -19.68 -5.34
N ILE A 238 -4.57 -19.93 -5.24
CA ILE A 238 -5.26 -20.07 -3.95
C ILE A 238 -4.67 -21.21 -3.09
N ASN A 239 -4.17 -22.26 -3.75
CA ASN A 239 -3.66 -23.45 -3.08
C ASN A 239 -2.20 -23.31 -2.65
N LYS A 240 -1.34 -22.72 -3.49
CA LYS A 240 0.10 -22.64 -3.20
C LYS A 240 0.55 -21.32 -2.59
N LYS A 241 -0.14 -20.22 -2.92
CA LYS A 241 0.17 -18.86 -2.46
C LYS A 241 1.65 -18.48 -2.59
N GLU A 242 2.27 -18.91 -3.69
CA GLU A 242 3.68 -18.59 -3.98
C GLU A 242 3.79 -17.13 -4.45
N ARG A 243 4.81 -16.43 -3.96
CA ARG A 243 5.21 -15.08 -4.38
C ARG A 243 6.69 -15.05 -4.72
N ILE A 244 7.13 -14.02 -5.43
CA ILE A 244 8.57 -13.74 -5.56
C ILE A 244 9.00 -12.77 -4.45
N VAL A 245 10.13 -13.05 -3.81
CA VAL A 245 10.87 -12.07 -3.01
C VAL A 245 11.82 -11.33 -3.93
N LEU A 246 11.71 -10.01 -3.97
CA LEU A 246 12.55 -9.15 -4.80
C LEU A 246 13.64 -8.51 -3.94
N GLN A 247 14.89 -8.88 -4.17
CA GLN A 247 16.03 -8.32 -3.44
C GLN A 247 17.33 -8.34 -4.25
N GLU A 248 18.28 -7.47 -3.89
CA GLU A 248 19.60 -7.40 -4.53
C GLU A 248 20.36 -8.72 -4.41
N GLY A 249 21.17 -9.04 -5.43
CA GLY A 249 22.08 -10.18 -5.41
C GLY A 249 23.09 -10.14 -4.26
N PRO A 250 23.54 -11.31 -3.76
CA PRO A 250 24.56 -11.35 -2.71
C PRO A 250 25.89 -10.78 -3.20
N ASP A 251 26.74 -10.34 -2.26
CA ASP A 251 28.13 -9.95 -2.49
C ASP A 251 28.34 -8.89 -3.60
N ASN A 252 27.41 -7.93 -3.74
CA ASN A 252 27.39 -6.92 -4.81
C ASN A 252 27.41 -7.52 -6.23
N SER A 253 26.80 -8.68 -6.42
CA SER A 253 26.77 -9.35 -7.73
C SER A 253 25.96 -8.56 -8.75
N THR A 254 26.49 -8.47 -9.98
CA THR A 254 25.79 -7.89 -11.14
C THR A 254 25.20 -8.96 -12.07
N THR A 255 25.45 -10.24 -11.77
CA THR A 255 25.12 -11.36 -12.66
C THR A 255 24.27 -12.44 -11.99
N VAL A 256 24.21 -12.45 -10.65
CA VAL A 256 23.42 -13.38 -9.85
C VAL A 256 22.26 -12.61 -9.22
N SER A 257 21.04 -13.04 -9.50
CA SER A 257 19.85 -12.49 -8.85
C SER A 257 19.80 -12.89 -7.38
N GLY A 258 19.41 -11.95 -6.52
CA GLY A 258 19.08 -12.22 -5.12
C GLY A 258 17.60 -12.58 -4.93
N SER A 259 16.77 -12.41 -5.95
CA SER A 259 15.35 -12.71 -5.91
C SER A 259 15.12 -14.22 -5.85
N PHE A 260 14.05 -14.64 -5.17
CA PHE A 260 13.71 -16.07 -5.04
C PHE A 260 12.20 -16.26 -4.80
N PRO A 261 11.61 -17.41 -5.21
CA PRO A 261 10.23 -17.73 -4.86
C PRO A 261 10.10 -18.11 -3.38
N GLU A 262 9.04 -17.68 -2.72
CA GLU A 262 8.65 -18.15 -1.39
C GLU A 262 7.16 -18.49 -1.35
N VAL A 263 6.79 -19.38 -0.42
CA VAL A 263 5.39 -19.62 -0.07
C VAL A 263 5.02 -18.62 1.01
N GLU A 264 3.90 -17.94 0.84
CA GLU A 264 3.33 -17.07 1.88
C GLU A 264 3.15 -17.84 3.19
N PRO A 265 3.63 -17.31 4.34
CA PRO A 265 3.44 -17.97 5.62
C PRO A 265 1.96 -18.15 5.98
N ASP A 266 1.59 -19.31 6.50
CA ASP A 266 0.20 -19.58 6.93
C ASP A 266 -0.32 -18.59 7.98
N LEU A 267 0.59 -18.07 8.82
CA LEU A 267 0.24 -17.06 9.83
C LEU A 267 -0.12 -15.72 9.18
N GLU A 268 0.63 -15.29 8.16
CA GLU A 268 0.33 -14.10 7.34
C GLU A 268 -1.05 -14.25 6.70
N THR A 269 -1.35 -15.40 6.07
CA THR A 269 -2.70 -15.65 5.51
C THR A 269 -3.80 -15.52 6.57
N LYS A 270 -3.62 -16.11 7.76
CA LYS A 270 -4.64 -16.07 8.81
C LYS A 270 -4.90 -14.65 9.29
N ARG A 271 -3.84 -13.85 9.45
CA ARG A 271 -3.95 -12.45 9.84
C ARG A 271 -4.62 -11.62 8.74
N CYS A 272 -4.32 -11.87 7.47
CA CYS A 272 -5.00 -11.20 6.37
C CYS A 272 -6.48 -11.59 6.21
N LEU A 273 -6.86 -12.82 6.55
CA LEU A 273 -8.27 -13.20 6.66
C LEU A 273 -8.97 -12.48 7.82
N PHE A 274 -8.28 -12.28 8.93
CA PHE A 274 -8.77 -11.49 10.06
C PHE A 274 -8.95 -10.01 9.67
N VAL A 275 -7.93 -9.38 9.08
CA VAL A 275 -8.00 -7.99 8.56
C VAL A 275 -9.18 -7.85 7.59
N ALA A 276 -9.31 -8.77 6.62
CA ALA A 276 -10.42 -8.75 5.67
C ALA A 276 -11.81 -8.84 6.33
N SER A 277 -11.91 -9.43 7.53
CA SER A 277 -13.16 -9.50 8.29
C SER A 277 -13.56 -8.18 8.95
N LYS A 278 -12.62 -7.23 9.08
CA LYS A 278 -12.81 -5.88 9.63
C LYS A 278 -13.15 -4.83 8.58
N VAL A 279 -13.44 -5.25 7.34
CA VAL A 279 -13.68 -4.35 6.20
C VAL A 279 -14.69 -3.24 6.47
N HIS A 280 -15.77 -3.51 7.21
CA HIS A 280 -16.77 -2.48 7.51
C HIS A 280 -16.22 -1.41 8.47
N GLN A 281 -15.39 -1.80 9.44
CA GLN A 281 -14.77 -0.84 10.36
C GLN A 281 -13.59 -0.10 9.72
N GLU A 282 -12.90 -0.73 8.77
CA GLU A 282 -11.70 -0.18 8.13
C GLU A 282 -11.98 0.61 6.84
N GLN A 283 -13.13 0.43 6.19
CA GLN A 283 -13.44 1.05 4.89
C GLN A 283 -14.75 1.85 4.84
N ASP A 284 -15.38 2.11 5.99
CA ASP A 284 -16.57 2.97 6.11
C ASP A 284 -16.25 4.48 6.09
#